data_AF-A0A0L7KPP2-F1
#
_entry.id   AF-A0A0L7KPP2-F1
#
_cell.length_a   1.000
_cell.length_b   1.000
_cell.length_c   1.000
_cell.angle_alpha   90.00
_cell.angle_beta   90.00
_cell.angle_gamma   90.00
#
_symmetry.space_group_name_H-M   'P 1'
#
loop_
_entity.id
_entity.type
_entity.pdbx_description
1 polymer ?
#
loop_
_entity_poly.entity_id
_entity_poly.type
_entity_poly.pdbx_seq_one_letter_code
_entity_poly.pdbx_strand_id
1 'polypeptide(L)'
;MKIAEKMAAIHSMDVPLSKEPTWLWKTMGKWTRTVREERLSENIHGKKEPTWLWKTMGKWTRTVREERLSENIHGKNEVEQNIINRLKSVDFEKEVEWLKKFIVTVESPVAFCHNDMQEEWLKKFIATVESPVAFCHNDMQEDFEYCSYNYRGFDIANHFQEWAFDYTNPEHPFYFERYDDCPTLEQK
;
A
#
# COMPACT_ATOMS: atom_id res chain seq x y z
N MET A 1 -11.84 20.52 3.32
CA MET A 1 -13.07 20.15 2.60
C MET A 1 -12.81 19.57 1.21
N LYS A 2 -12.00 20.20 0.36
CA LYS A 2 -11.73 19.74 -1.03
C LYS A 2 -11.28 18.28 -1.16
N ILE A 3 -10.46 17.79 -0.23
CA ILE A 3 -9.94 16.41 -0.22
C ILE A 3 -11.07 15.38 -0.11
N ALA A 4 -11.94 15.54 0.89
CA ALA A 4 -13.04 14.62 1.15
C ALA A 4 -14.03 14.57 -0.02
N GLU A 5 -14.33 15.71 -0.64
CA GLU A 5 -15.19 15.80 -1.83
C GLU A 5 -14.61 15.03 -3.01
N LYS A 6 -13.29 15.16 -3.23
CA LYS A 6 -12.57 14.45 -4.29
C LYS A 6 -12.52 12.94 -4.02
N MET A 7 -12.25 12.54 -2.79
CA MET A 7 -12.28 11.13 -2.37
C MET A 7 -13.69 10.53 -2.56
N ALA A 8 -14.74 11.26 -2.15
CA ALA A 8 -16.13 10.84 -2.35
C ALA A 8 -16.48 10.69 -3.84
N ALA A 9 -15.94 11.56 -4.69
CA ALA A 9 -16.13 11.48 -6.14
C ALA A 9 -15.48 10.21 -6.72
N ILE A 10 -14.29 9.81 -6.24
CA ILE A 10 -13.65 8.53 -6.62
C ILE A 10 -14.49 7.35 -6.14
N HIS A 11 -14.94 7.35 -4.88
CA HIS A 11 -15.75 6.27 -4.30
C HIS A 11 -17.11 6.09 -4.99
N SER A 12 -17.59 7.14 -5.68
CA SER A 12 -18.85 7.10 -6.45
C SER A 12 -18.67 6.62 -7.89
N MET A 13 -17.44 6.33 -8.34
CA MET A 13 -17.19 5.86 -9.69
C MET A 13 -17.67 4.43 -9.90
N ASP A 14 -18.37 4.20 -11.01
CA ASP A 14 -18.72 2.87 -11.50
C ASP A 14 -17.76 2.45 -12.62
N VAL A 15 -16.66 1.79 -12.24
CA VAL A 15 -15.59 1.37 -13.16
C VAL A 15 -15.80 -0.08 -13.56
N PRO A 16 -15.66 -0.48 -14.84
CA PRO A 16 -15.88 -1.86 -15.29
C PRO A 16 -14.73 -2.82 -14.89
N LEU A 17 -14.48 -2.94 -13.59
CA LEU A 17 -13.54 -3.85 -12.94
C LEU A 17 -14.29 -4.79 -12.00
N SER A 18 -13.59 -5.83 -11.52
CA SER A 18 -14.11 -6.72 -10.48
C SER A 18 -14.52 -5.92 -9.24
N LYS A 19 -15.76 -6.08 -8.80
CA LYS A 19 -16.31 -5.41 -7.60
C LYS A 19 -15.92 -6.11 -6.29
N GLU A 20 -15.45 -7.35 -6.37
CA GLU A 20 -14.97 -8.10 -5.21
C GLU A 20 -13.65 -7.50 -4.68
N PRO A 21 -13.53 -7.20 -3.37
CA PRO A 21 -12.34 -6.60 -2.75
C PRO A 21 -11.21 -7.63 -2.56
N THR A 22 -10.87 -8.33 -3.64
CA THR A 22 -9.88 -9.41 -3.63
C THR A 22 -8.46 -8.91 -3.89
N TRP A 23 -8.31 -7.69 -4.40
CA TRP A 23 -7.01 -7.14 -4.78
C TRP A 23 -6.06 -7.10 -3.59
N LEU A 24 -6.47 -6.50 -2.46
CA LEU A 24 -5.67 -6.41 -1.24
C LEU A 24 -5.16 -7.79 -0.78
N TRP A 25 -6.03 -8.80 -0.74
CA TRP A 25 -5.67 -10.16 -0.29
C TRP A 25 -4.80 -10.92 -1.27
N LYS A 26 -5.04 -10.75 -2.58
CA LYS A 26 -4.22 -11.34 -3.64
C LYS A 26 -2.82 -10.73 -3.61
N THR A 27 -2.74 -9.43 -3.43
CA THR A 27 -1.51 -8.65 -3.33
C THR A 27 -0.72 -9.04 -2.08
N MET A 28 -1.32 -8.96 -0.87
CA MET A 28 -0.65 -9.39 0.37
C MET A 28 -0.28 -10.87 0.35
N GLY A 29 -1.19 -11.76 -0.06
CA GLY A 29 -0.90 -13.18 -0.16
C GLY A 29 0.20 -13.49 -1.18
N LYS A 30 0.34 -12.69 -2.24
CA LYS A 30 1.48 -12.79 -3.16
C LYS A 30 2.74 -12.26 -2.52
N TRP A 31 2.71 -11.11 -1.85
CA TRP A 31 3.89 -10.54 -1.16
C TRP A 31 4.41 -11.47 -0.07
N THR A 32 3.55 -11.98 0.82
CA THR A 32 3.91 -12.95 1.86
C THR A 32 4.47 -14.23 1.25
N ARG A 33 3.88 -14.74 0.16
CA ARG A 33 4.42 -15.90 -0.56
C ARG A 33 5.72 -15.60 -1.28
N THR A 34 5.94 -14.43 -1.89
CA THR A 34 7.23 -14.07 -2.49
C THR A 34 8.32 -13.94 -1.42
N VAL A 35 7.99 -13.39 -0.25
CA VAL A 35 8.88 -13.35 0.92
C VAL A 35 9.25 -14.80 1.35
N ARG A 36 8.29 -15.72 1.35
CA ARG A 36 8.43 -17.12 1.82
C ARG A 36 8.99 -18.10 0.77
N GLU A 37 8.30 -18.28 -0.36
CA GLU A 37 8.38 -19.39 -1.31
C GLU A 37 9.58 -19.35 -2.27
N GLU A 38 10.21 -18.19 -2.55
CA GLU A 38 11.44 -18.15 -3.37
C GLU A 38 12.68 -18.73 -2.65
N ARG A 39 12.53 -19.56 -1.60
CA ARG A 39 13.63 -20.25 -0.89
C ARG A 39 13.39 -21.73 -0.60
N LEU A 40 12.29 -22.37 -1.03
CA LEU A 40 12.08 -23.80 -0.70
C LEU A 40 11.59 -24.71 -1.83
N SER A 41 11.62 -24.29 -3.09
CA SER A 41 11.56 -25.23 -4.22
C SER A 41 12.36 -24.73 -5.41
N GLU A 42 13.36 -25.50 -5.82
CA GLU A 42 13.89 -25.45 -7.18
C GLU A 42 12.76 -25.81 -8.16
N ASN A 43 12.63 -25.03 -9.22
CA ASN A 43 11.66 -25.10 -10.32
C ASN A 43 10.29 -24.45 -10.08
N ILE A 44 10.09 -23.25 -10.67
CA ILE A 44 8.85 -22.97 -11.38
C ILE A 44 9.14 -22.25 -12.71
N HIS A 45 8.78 -22.91 -13.80
CA HIS A 45 8.77 -22.40 -15.16
C HIS A 45 7.42 -21.70 -15.45
N GLY A 46 7.49 -20.52 -16.09
CA GLY A 46 6.49 -19.98 -17.00
C GLY A 46 5.12 -19.54 -16.45
N LYS A 47 4.88 -18.22 -16.42
CA LYS A 47 3.61 -17.60 -16.83
C LYS A 47 3.81 -16.11 -17.13
N LYS A 48 3.22 -15.64 -18.24
CA LYS A 48 3.22 -14.23 -18.67
C LYS A 48 2.30 -13.43 -17.74
N GLU A 49 2.86 -12.46 -17.03
CA GLU A 49 2.16 -11.59 -16.08
C GLU A 49 2.73 -10.15 -16.12
N PRO A 50 1.97 -9.12 -15.69
CA PRO A 50 2.27 -7.70 -15.94
C PRO A 50 3.61 -7.27 -15.34
N THR A 51 4.61 -7.12 -16.22
CA THR A 51 6.02 -7.22 -15.86
C THR A 51 6.58 -6.05 -15.04
N TRP A 52 5.90 -4.91 -14.97
CA TRP A 52 6.44 -3.74 -14.25
C TRP A 52 6.26 -3.85 -12.73
N LEU A 53 5.02 -4.09 -12.26
CA LEU A 53 4.73 -4.32 -10.85
C LEU A 53 5.54 -5.51 -10.30
N TRP A 54 5.69 -6.59 -11.07
CA TRP A 54 6.50 -7.75 -10.66
C TRP A 54 8.00 -7.50 -10.65
N LYS A 55 8.52 -6.64 -11.53
CA LYS A 55 9.93 -6.22 -11.48
C LYS A 55 10.21 -5.33 -10.28
N THR A 56 9.32 -4.39 -10.01
CA THR A 56 9.42 -3.47 -8.86
C THR A 56 9.28 -4.24 -7.55
N MET A 57 8.21 -5.01 -7.37
CA MET A 57 8.02 -5.86 -6.19
C MET A 57 9.11 -6.93 -6.06
N GLY A 58 9.54 -7.55 -7.15
CA GLY A 58 10.67 -8.48 -7.14
C GLY A 58 11.97 -7.80 -6.69
N LYS A 59 12.20 -6.53 -7.06
CA LYS A 59 13.35 -5.73 -6.59
C LYS A 59 13.24 -5.41 -5.09
N TRP A 60 12.10 -4.93 -4.61
CA TRP A 60 11.88 -4.63 -3.18
C TRP A 60 11.98 -5.88 -2.31
N THR A 61 11.37 -6.98 -2.76
CA THR A 61 11.40 -8.26 -2.04
C THR A 61 12.80 -8.86 -2.05
N ARG A 62 13.55 -8.72 -3.16
CA ARG A 62 14.97 -9.08 -3.23
C ARG A 62 15.81 -8.26 -2.25
N THR A 63 15.64 -6.94 -2.18
CA THR A 63 16.36 -6.07 -1.23
C THR A 63 16.04 -6.42 0.23
N VAL A 64 14.76 -6.61 0.59
CA VAL A 64 14.38 -7.00 1.97
C VAL A 64 14.95 -8.37 2.35
N ARG A 65 15.07 -9.28 1.38
CA ARG A 65 15.42 -10.69 1.60
C ARG A 65 16.90 -11.02 1.51
N GLU A 66 17.62 -10.40 0.57
CA GLU A 66 19.06 -10.59 0.37
C GLU A 66 19.88 -9.71 1.32
N GLU A 67 19.40 -8.49 1.62
CA GLU A 67 20.16 -7.52 2.42
C GLU A 67 19.64 -7.31 3.86
N ARG A 68 18.38 -7.66 4.18
CA ARG A 68 17.78 -7.30 5.50
C ARG A 68 17.26 -8.45 6.39
N LEU A 69 16.97 -9.68 5.90
CA LEU A 69 16.42 -10.78 6.72
C LEU A 69 17.13 -12.16 6.68
N SER A 70 18.33 -12.31 6.14
CA SER A 70 19.10 -13.59 6.23
C SER A 70 19.50 -13.97 7.68
N GLU A 71 19.87 -15.23 7.91
CA GLU A 71 20.22 -15.75 9.25
C GLU A 71 21.38 -14.97 9.90
N ASN A 72 22.31 -14.47 9.08
CA ASN A 72 23.52 -13.75 9.52
C ASN A 72 23.44 -12.22 9.29
N ILE A 73 22.25 -11.64 9.15
CA ILE A 73 22.15 -10.19 8.93
C ILE A 73 22.32 -9.41 10.22
N HIS A 74 23.31 -8.53 10.15
CA HIS A 74 23.52 -7.47 11.12
C HIS A 74 23.03 -6.16 10.52
N GLY A 75 22.23 -5.42 11.27
CA GLY A 75 21.85 -4.07 10.90
C GLY A 75 23.09 -3.20 10.76
N LYS A 76 23.10 -2.28 9.79
CA LYS A 76 24.21 -1.33 9.60
C LYS A 76 24.45 -0.46 10.84
N ASN A 77 23.43 -0.32 11.68
CA ASN A 77 23.45 0.36 12.98
C ASN A 77 22.44 -0.31 13.93
N GLU A 78 22.41 0.15 15.17
CA GLU A 78 21.52 -0.38 16.22
C GLU A 78 20.03 -0.27 15.84
N VAL A 79 19.62 0.83 15.22
CA VAL A 79 18.24 1.05 14.78
C VAL A 79 17.81 -0.03 13.78
N GLU A 80 18.64 -0.27 12.77
CA GLU A 80 18.36 -1.28 11.76
C GLU A 80 18.37 -2.69 12.37
N GLN A 81 19.27 -2.98 13.31
CA GLN A 81 19.29 -4.26 14.01
C GLN A 81 18.00 -4.49 14.81
N ASN A 82 17.49 -3.45 15.45
CA ASN A 82 16.23 -3.52 16.19
C ASN A 82 15.03 -3.76 15.25
N ILE A 83 15.00 -3.12 14.08
CA ILE A 83 13.99 -3.37 13.05
C ILE A 83 14.03 -4.84 12.60
N ILE A 84 15.22 -5.36 12.30
CA ILE A 84 15.40 -6.76 11.87
C ILE A 84 14.91 -7.74 12.94
N ASN A 85 15.28 -7.51 14.20
CA ASN A 85 14.86 -8.37 15.31
C ASN A 85 13.33 -8.37 15.46
N ARG A 86 12.69 -7.19 15.34
CA ARG A 86 11.23 -7.06 15.40
C ARG A 86 10.52 -7.72 14.22
N LEU A 87 11.06 -7.62 13.01
CA LEU A 87 10.50 -8.30 11.84
C LEU A 87 10.59 -9.83 11.99
N LYS A 88 11.73 -10.34 12.48
CA LYS A 88 11.94 -11.79 12.70
C LYS A 88 11.02 -12.38 13.77
N SER A 89 10.54 -11.57 14.71
CA SER A 89 9.65 -12.05 15.78
C SER A 89 8.18 -12.18 15.35
N VAL A 90 7.80 -11.70 14.15
CA VAL A 90 6.41 -11.65 13.69
C VAL A 90 6.10 -12.80 12.74
N ASP A 91 5.02 -13.53 13.03
CA ASP A 91 4.47 -14.55 12.13
C ASP A 91 3.50 -13.90 11.14
N PHE A 92 4.05 -13.35 10.05
CA PHE A 92 3.27 -12.59 9.06
C PHE A 92 2.11 -13.38 8.44
N GLU A 93 2.17 -14.71 8.38
CA GLU A 93 1.07 -15.52 7.85
C GLU A 93 -0.11 -15.51 8.79
N LYS A 94 0.14 -15.71 10.08
CA LYS A 94 -0.90 -15.62 11.10
C LYS A 94 -1.46 -14.22 11.22
N GLU A 95 -0.63 -13.18 11.10
CA GLU A 95 -1.09 -11.78 11.10
C GLU A 95 -2.02 -11.50 9.91
N VAL A 96 -1.66 -11.94 8.70
CA VAL A 96 -2.52 -11.80 7.51
C VAL A 96 -3.80 -12.63 7.64
N GLU A 97 -3.73 -13.83 8.20
CA GLU A 97 -4.93 -14.66 8.44
C GLU A 97 -5.86 -14.03 9.48
N TRP A 98 -5.31 -13.50 10.57
CA TRP A 98 -6.05 -12.75 11.57
C TRP A 98 -6.74 -11.53 10.95
N LEU A 99 -6.00 -10.73 10.18
CA LEU A 99 -6.54 -9.54 9.54
C LEU A 99 -7.67 -9.87 8.56
N LYS A 100 -7.55 -10.96 7.78
CA LYS A 100 -8.63 -11.46 6.91
C LYS A 100 -9.90 -11.79 7.68
N LYS A 101 -9.77 -12.44 8.84
CA LYS A 101 -10.90 -12.82 9.69
C LYS A 101 -11.53 -11.61 10.38
N PHE A 102 -10.71 -10.64 10.78
CA PHE A 102 -11.18 -9.42 11.43
C PHE A 102 -11.92 -8.50 10.46
N ILE A 103 -11.38 -8.26 9.27
CA ILE A 103 -11.92 -7.23 8.38
C ILE A 103 -13.32 -7.54 7.84
N VAL A 104 -13.69 -8.83 7.75
CA VAL A 104 -15.04 -9.25 7.35
C VAL A 104 -16.08 -9.00 8.45
N THR A 105 -15.66 -8.73 9.69
CA THR A 105 -16.55 -8.33 10.78
C THR A 105 -16.80 -6.82 10.80
N VAL A 106 -16.09 -6.04 9.98
CA VAL A 106 -16.27 -4.59 9.87
C VAL A 106 -17.20 -4.30 8.71
N GLU A 107 -18.34 -3.66 8.99
CA GLU A 107 -19.32 -3.25 7.96
C GLU A 107 -18.83 -2.01 7.19
N SER A 108 -17.76 -2.16 6.42
CA SER A 108 -17.26 -1.11 5.53
C SER A 108 -17.83 -1.30 4.11
N PRO A 109 -18.48 -0.27 3.52
CA PRO A 109 -18.95 -0.36 2.15
C PRO A 109 -17.80 -0.62 1.17
N VAL A 110 -18.06 -1.44 0.15
CA VAL A 110 -17.13 -1.62 -0.97
C VAL A 110 -17.35 -0.49 -1.98
N ALA A 111 -16.28 0.20 -2.35
CA ALA A 111 -16.28 1.30 -3.30
C ALA A 111 -15.07 1.20 -4.22
N PHE A 112 -15.07 1.93 -5.34
CA PHE A 112 -13.85 2.09 -6.12
C PHE A 112 -12.89 2.99 -5.33
N CYS A 113 -11.73 2.46 -4.95
CA CYS A 113 -10.76 3.13 -4.08
C CYS A 113 -9.48 3.42 -4.83
N HIS A 114 -8.78 4.48 -4.42
CA HIS A 114 -7.45 4.79 -4.95
C HIS A 114 -6.37 3.87 -4.35
N ASN A 115 -6.52 3.57 -3.06
CA ASN A 115 -5.65 2.76 -2.22
C ASN A 115 -4.26 3.37 -1.90
N ASP A 116 -3.95 4.55 -2.42
CA ASP A 116 -2.68 5.26 -2.20
C ASP A 116 -2.84 6.80 -2.27
N MET A 117 -3.77 7.37 -1.49
CA MET A 117 -4.08 8.81 -1.55
C MET A 117 -3.08 9.68 -0.76
N GLN A 118 -1.90 9.82 -1.33
CA GLN A 118 -0.81 10.66 -0.83
C GLN A 118 -1.10 12.16 -1.00
N GLU A 119 -0.47 13.00 -0.16
CA GLU A 119 -0.69 14.46 -0.18
C GLU A 119 -0.32 15.10 -1.54
N GLU A 120 0.79 14.66 -2.15
CA GLU A 120 1.28 15.22 -3.41
C GLU A 120 0.36 14.89 -4.60
N TRP A 121 -0.17 13.66 -4.66
CA TRP A 121 -1.16 13.28 -5.66
C TRP A 121 -2.41 14.16 -5.56
N LEU A 122 -2.86 14.38 -4.33
CA LEU A 122 -4.09 15.09 -4.03
C LEU A 122 -3.97 16.59 -4.30
N LYS A 123 -2.80 17.19 -4.03
CA LYS A 123 -2.47 18.57 -4.43
C LYS A 123 -2.57 18.73 -5.94
N LYS A 124 -1.99 17.79 -6.71
CA LYS A 124 -2.09 17.79 -8.18
C LYS A 124 -3.54 17.67 -8.61
N PHE A 125 -4.29 16.70 -8.09
CA PHE A 125 -5.68 16.46 -8.47
C PHE A 125 -6.60 17.67 -8.18
N ILE A 126 -6.43 18.31 -7.03
CA ILE A 126 -7.19 19.53 -6.67
C ILE A 126 -6.83 20.70 -7.59
N ALA A 127 -5.57 20.81 -8.03
CA ALA A 127 -5.10 21.91 -8.86
C ALA A 127 -5.46 21.76 -10.34
N THR A 128 -5.56 20.53 -10.87
CA THR A 128 -5.58 20.30 -12.32
C THR A 128 -6.92 19.86 -12.90
N VAL A 129 -7.85 19.27 -12.13
CA VAL A 129 -9.03 18.64 -12.74
C VAL A 129 -10.35 18.90 -12.02
N GLU A 130 -11.37 19.26 -12.81
CA GLU A 130 -12.75 19.45 -12.35
C GLU A 130 -13.43 18.10 -12.00
N SER A 131 -13.09 17.00 -12.69
CA SER A 131 -13.70 15.67 -12.55
C SER A 131 -12.69 14.51 -12.42
N PRO A 132 -12.91 13.51 -11.53
CA PRO A 132 -12.07 12.31 -11.43
C PRO A 132 -11.90 11.53 -12.75
N VAL A 133 -12.93 11.55 -13.61
CA VAL A 133 -12.92 10.82 -14.88
C VAL A 133 -11.92 11.44 -15.87
N ALA A 134 -11.84 12.77 -15.92
CA ALA A 134 -10.88 13.46 -16.76
C ALA A 134 -9.43 13.27 -16.25
N PHE A 135 -9.26 13.11 -14.93
CA PHE A 135 -7.96 12.86 -14.32
C PHE A 135 -7.44 11.44 -14.63
N CYS A 136 -8.34 10.44 -14.66
CA CYS A 136 -7.99 9.07 -15.08
C CYS A 136 -7.53 9.00 -16.54
N HIS A 137 -8.02 9.89 -17.41
CA HIS A 137 -7.79 9.82 -18.85
C HIS A 137 -6.57 10.62 -19.36
N ASN A 138 -6.19 11.72 -18.69
CA ASN A 138 -5.30 12.69 -19.34
C ASN A 138 -3.81 12.58 -19.02
N ASP A 139 -3.33 12.35 -17.79
CA ASP A 139 -1.87 12.47 -17.54
C ASP A 139 -1.29 11.71 -16.33
N MET A 140 -2.07 10.93 -15.58
CA MET A 140 -1.59 10.25 -14.35
C MET A 140 -1.94 8.76 -14.27
N GLN A 141 -1.87 8.03 -15.39
CA GLN A 141 -1.99 6.55 -15.36
C GLN A 141 -1.00 5.88 -14.39
N GLU A 142 0.13 6.55 -14.12
CA GLU A 142 1.22 6.06 -13.27
C GLU A 142 0.80 5.93 -11.79
N ASP A 143 -0.15 6.73 -11.31
CA ASP A 143 -0.55 6.76 -9.89
C ASP A 143 -1.85 5.97 -9.59
N PHE A 144 -2.49 5.38 -10.62
CA PHE A 144 -3.68 4.52 -10.45
C PHE A 144 -3.33 3.02 -10.30
N GLU A 145 -2.05 2.67 -10.15
CA GLU A 145 -1.60 1.27 -10.16
C GLU A 145 -2.20 0.41 -9.03
N TYR A 146 -2.60 1.05 -7.93
CA TYR A 146 -3.22 0.39 -6.78
C TYR A 146 -4.75 0.47 -6.79
N CYS A 147 -5.36 1.19 -7.73
CA CYS A 147 -6.80 1.42 -7.76
C CYS A 147 -7.59 0.12 -7.97
N SER A 148 -8.58 -0.11 -7.14
CA SER A 148 -9.46 -1.29 -7.22
C SER A 148 -10.72 -1.10 -6.39
N TYR A 149 -11.72 -1.95 -6.59
CA TYR A 149 -12.80 -2.04 -5.60
C TYR A 149 -12.23 -2.60 -4.30
N ASN A 150 -12.39 -1.84 -3.22
CA ASN A 150 -11.87 -2.16 -1.89
C ASN A 150 -12.83 -1.63 -0.81
N TYR A 151 -12.57 -1.97 0.45
CA TYR A 151 -13.28 -1.39 1.57
C TYR A 151 -12.99 0.10 1.66
N ARG A 152 -14.04 0.93 1.63
CA ARG A 152 -13.93 2.39 1.74
C ARG A 152 -13.13 2.83 2.98
N GLY A 153 -13.29 2.10 4.08
CA GLY A 153 -12.59 2.37 5.32
C GLY A 153 -11.07 2.23 5.20
N PHE A 154 -10.57 1.36 4.31
CA PHE A 154 -9.13 1.23 4.04
C PHE A 154 -8.58 2.50 3.41
N ASP A 155 -9.25 3.01 2.37
CA ASP A 155 -8.80 4.17 1.60
C ASP A 155 -8.75 5.45 2.47
N ILE A 156 -9.75 5.60 3.35
CA ILE A 156 -9.81 6.69 4.34
C ILE A 156 -8.70 6.53 5.40
N ALA A 157 -8.55 5.32 5.95
CA ALA A 157 -7.55 5.06 6.98
C ALA A 157 -6.11 5.24 6.44
N ASN A 158 -5.85 4.80 5.21
CA ASN A 158 -4.58 5.01 4.53
C ASN A 158 -4.29 6.50 4.36
N HIS A 159 -5.28 7.29 3.91
CA HIS A 159 -5.12 8.73 3.78
C HIS A 159 -4.81 9.40 5.13
N PHE A 160 -5.46 8.99 6.21
CA PHE A 160 -5.14 9.49 7.55
C PHE A 160 -3.76 9.07 8.06
N GLN A 161 -3.29 7.88 7.67
CA GLN A 161 -1.94 7.42 8.00
C GLN A 161 -0.87 8.27 7.32
N GLU A 162 -1.10 8.71 6.09
CA GLU A 162 -0.18 9.58 5.34
C GLU A 162 0.05 10.94 6.01
N TRP A 163 -0.83 11.40 6.90
CA TRP A 163 -0.60 12.65 7.65
C TRP A 163 0.61 12.55 8.59
N ALA A 164 0.97 11.33 9.01
CA ALA A 164 2.14 11.10 9.84
C ALA A 164 3.46 11.06 9.04
N PHE A 165 3.42 11.12 7.72
CA PHE A 165 4.63 10.97 6.89
C PHE A 165 4.89 12.21 6.05
N ASP A 166 6.11 12.74 6.20
CA ASP A 166 6.60 13.85 5.41
C ASP A 166 7.80 13.38 4.56
N TYR A 167 7.61 13.35 3.24
CA TYR A 167 8.60 12.86 2.27
C TYR A 167 9.59 13.93 1.79
N THR A 168 9.66 15.09 2.45
CA THR A 168 10.57 16.18 2.05
C THR A 168 12.00 16.04 2.59
N ASN A 169 12.28 15.01 3.40
CA ASN A 169 13.62 14.78 3.97
C ASN A 169 14.64 14.46 2.85
N PRO A 170 15.68 15.29 2.65
CA PRO A 170 16.69 15.03 1.62
C PRO A 170 17.71 13.96 2.04
N GLU A 171 17.75 13.59 3.32
CA GLU A 171 18.68 12.60 3.87
C GLU A 171 17.98 11.28 4.17
N HIS A 172 18.71 10.17 4.11
CA HIS A 172 18.18 8.86 4.45
C HIS A 172 17.54 8.86 5.87
N PRO A 173 16.31 8.33 6.06
CA PRO A 173 15.59 7.42 5.15
C PRO A 173 14.66 8.10 4.12
N PHE A 174 14.82 9.41 3.89
CA PHE A 174 14.07 10.23 2.94
C PHE A 174 12.60 10.50 3.31
N TYR A 175 12.27 10.32 4.59
CA TYR A 175 11.02 10.78 5.19
C TYR A 175 11.23 11.19 6.65
N PHE A 176 10.25 11.91 7.20
CA PHE A 176 10.06 12.12 8.64
C PHE A 176 8.78 11.42 9.10
N GLU A 177 8.82 10.83 10.30
CA GLU A 177 7.64 10.33 11.00
C GLU A 177 7.16 11.41 11.98
N ARG A 178 5.90 11.82 11.88
CA ARG A 178 5.28 12.88 12.66
C ARG A 178 3.94 12.41 13.21
N TYR A 179 3.98 11.47 14.16
CA TYR A 179 2.75 10.89 14.72
C TYR A 179 1.86 11.92 15.44
N ASP A 180 2.41 13.07 15.84
CA ASP A 180 1.64 14.19 16.39
C ASP A 180 0.76 14.88 15.33
N ASP A 181 1.07 14.70 14.04
CA ASP A 181 0.29 15.25 12.92
C ASP A 181 -0.87 14.31 12.51
N CYS A 182 -1.00 13.12 13.13
CA CYS A 182 -2.14 12.23 12.91
C CYS A 182 -3.47 12.93 13.21
N PRO A 183 -4.53 12.66 12.45
CA PRO A 183 -5.81 13.33 12.66
C PRO A 183 -6.42 12.98 14.02
N THR A 184 -6.93 14.00 14.69
CA THR A 184 -7.71 13.88 15.92
C THR A 184 -9.06 13.20 15.66
N LEU A 185 -9.78 12.81 16.71
CA LEU A 185 -11.11 12.22 16.56
C LEU A 185 -12.12 13.19 15.91
N GLU A 186 -11.96 14.50 16.10
CA GLU A 186 -12.82 15.52 15.47
C GLU A 186 -12.53 15.69 13.98
N GLN A 187 -11.30 15.41 13.55
CA GLN A 187 -10.88 15.50 12.14
C GLN A 187 -11.22 14.22 11.33
N LYS A 188 -11.52 13.11 12.01
CA LYS A 188 -11.93 11.82 11.43
C LYS A 188 -13.42 11.78 11.17
#